data_AF-A0A060SS47-F1
#
_entry.id   AF-A0A060SS47-F1
#
_cell.length_a   1.000
_cell.length_b   1.000
_cell.length_c   1.000
_cell.angle_alpha   90.00
_cell.angle_beta   90.00
_cell.angle_gamma   90.00
#
_symmetry.space_group_name_H-M   'P 1'
#
loop_
_entity.id
_entity.type
_entity.pdbx_description
1 polymer ?
#
loop_
_entity_poly.entity_id
_entity_poly.type
_entity_poly.pdbx_seq_one_letter_code
_entity_poly.pdbx_strand_id
1 'polypeptide(L)'
;MLDSRAEVSTSSSAVTRNRPRARGRHRSDYATPPLASTTQLPQRILVSYILYALYAPHPIAINPFKTVLHASFVKERRVAVQVDQAGGVSENEQLVWVLWKILKGDGSDIGPFSPNTLARSPLPPKLRAAYLSLEENFAAHAQAPPNANTGFVGNIDTSVPLAGARESAEGSVLAEVSTSLASNTITTERDREMEKLSHAMTLLLAARDRVLTIAEQRTLLPALPQLVSPPVVTSVDLPGIIANNPSLAYPLLNGLLSAESALSPGPDVYLDVLRRLPPTLPSFDLIGRLLRDTTAVTDATTGGRTTIADLVRVDVLGWFIHECVSWLDRAERDEREGNISDDRFAKGVQNLCRFYAALIKLGIVDPASDADSAEMAHFTLRNARFEEANALYRVLASGAGGF
;
A
#
# COMPACT_ATOMS: atom_id res chain seq x y z
N MET A 1 9.03 32.40 52.41
CA MET A 1 9.69 31.21 51.84
C MET A 1 9.52 31.33 50.33
N LEU A 2 10.50 31.87 49.58
CA LEU A 2 11.72 31.17 49.10
C LEU A 2 11.33 29.83 48.46
N ASP A 3 11.65 29.47 47.21
CA ASP A 3 12.57 29.97 46.19
C ASP A 3 12.18 29.20 44.90
N SER A 4 11.99 29.82 43.73
CA SER A 4 12.98 30.03 42.65
C SER A 4 13.29 28.86 41.70
N ARG A 5 13.32 29.24 40.41
CA ARG A 5 14.05 28.69 39.23
C ARG A 5 13.41 27.54 38.43
N ALA A 6 13.44 27.53 37.09
CA ALA A 6 13.97 28.47 36.10
C ALA A 6 13.35 28.23 34.71
N GLU A 7 13.31 29.31 33.93
CA GLU A 7 13.02 29.42 32.50
C GLU A 7 14.07 28.72 31.61
N VAL A 8 13.72 28.54 30.32
CA VAL A 8 14.45 28.91 29.08
C VAL A 8 13.72 28.20 27.91
N SER A 9 12.87 28.89 27.14
CA SER A 9 13.11 29.49 25.79
C SER A 9 13.88 28.54 24.84
N THR A 10 13.49 28.28 23.59
CA THR A 10 13.49 29.23 22.44
C THR A 10 13.00 28.50 21.17
N SER A 11 12.15 29.16 20.35
CA SER A 11 12.21 29.34 18.87
C SER A 11 12.87 28.29 17.95
N SER A 12 12.54 28.07 16.67
CA SER A 12 11.62 28.64 15.66
C SER A 12 11.94 27.91 14.33
N SER A 13 10.97 27.89 13.40
CA SER A 13 11.11 27.77 11.93
C SER A 13 11.59 26.43 11.35
N ALA A 14 10.75 25.68 10.62
CA ALA A 14 10.30 25.93 9.25
C ALA A 14 11.46 26.00 8.23
N VAL A 15 11.44 25.13 7.20
CA VAL A 15 11.67 25.46 5.77
C VAL A 15 11.77 24.19 4.89
N THR A 16 10.78 24.10 3.99
CA THR A 16 10.75 23.50 2.64
C THR A 16 10.98 22.01 2.39
N ARG A 17 9.92 21.36 1.88
CA ARG A 17 10.00 20.13 1.07
C ARG A 17 9.40 20.39 -0.32
N ASN A 18 10.20 20.95 -1.22
CA ASN A 18 9.91 20.94 -2.65
C ASN A 18 10.18 19.53 -3.23
N ARG A 19 9.28 19.01 -4.08
CA ARG A 19 9.48 17.77 -4.88
C ARG A 19 10.60 17.98 -5.91
N PRO A 20 11.27 16.90 -6.38
CA PRO A 20 11.00 16.54 -7.78
C PRO A 20 10.93 15.03 -8.06
N ARG A 21 10.14 14.72 -9.09
CA ARG A 21 9.90 13.40 -9.72
C ARG A 21 11.11 12.88 -10.54
N ALA A 22 12.32 13.40 -10.27
CA ALA A 22 13.60 12.96 -10.86
C ALA A 22 14.47 12.16 -9.87
N ARG A 23 13.91 11.73 -8.73
CA ARG A 23 14.66 11.23 -7.56
C ARG A 23 15.23 9.82 -7.67
N GLY A 24 14.93 9.03 -8.70
CA GLY A 24 15.45 7.65 -8.82
C GLY A 24 16.98 7.61 -8.99
N ARG A 25 17.52 8.44 -9.90
CA ARG A 25 18.97 8.56 -10.09
C ARG A 25 19.61 9.43 -9.01
N HIS A 26 19.01 10.56 -8.66
CA HIS A 26 19.62 11.47 -7.69
C HIS A 26 19.60 10.96 -6.23
N ARG A 27 18.63 10.15 -5.76
CA ARG A 27 18.70 9.57 -4.40
C ARG A 27 19.80 8.51 -4.28
N SER A 28 20.13 7.80 -5.35
CA SER A 28 21.29 6.90 -5.36
C SER A 28 22.57 7.70 -5.04
N ASP A 29 22.73 8.88 -5.64
CA ASP A 29 23.90 9.75 -5.47
C ASP A 29 23.96 10.48 -4.11
N TYR A 30 22.82 10.69 -3.43
CA TYR A 30 22.79 11.26 -2.07
C TYR A 30 22.94 10.21 -0.96
N ALA A 31 22.63 8.94 -1.21
CA ALA A 31 22.74 7.85 -0.24
C ALA A 31 24.05 7.02 -0.36
N THR A 32 24.75 7.10 -1.50
CA THR A 32 26.12 6.53 -1.63
C THR A 32 27.16 7.21 -0.73
N PRO A 33 27.19 8.55 -0.59
CA PRO A 33 28.15 9.24 0.29
C PRO A 33 28.08 8.82 1.76
N PRO A 34 26.90 8.68 2.42
CA PRO A 34 26.86 8.25 3.82
C PRO A 34 27.24 6.77 4.01
N LEU A 35 27.01 5.90 3.02
CA LEU A 35 27.50 4.51 3.09
C LEU A 35 29.03 4.41 2.86
N ALA A 36 29.62 5.35 2.12
CA ALA A 36 31.04 5.34 1.74
C ALA A 36 31.95 6.25 2.60
N SER A 37 31.38 7.12 3.45
CA SER A 37 32.10 8.12 4.25
C SER A 37 32.52 7.62 5.64
N THR A 38 33.40 8.39 6.30
CA THR A 38 33.87 8.24 7.70
C THR A 38 32.79 8.55 8.75
N THR A 39 31.52 8.40 8.39
CA THR A 39 30.39 8.63 9.31
C THR A 39 30.32 7.55 10.39
N GLN A 40 29.72 7.89 11.53
CA GLN A 40 29.65 6.97 12.67
C GLN A 40 28.87 5.69 12.32
N LEU A 41 29.37 4.54 12.77
CA LEU A 41 28.81 3.22 12.49
C LEU A 41 27.27 3.13 12.69
N PRO A 42 26.66 3.67 13.76
CA PRO A 42 25.20 3.62 13.93
C PRO A 42 24.43 4.36 12.83
N GLN A 43 24.99 5.45 12.29
CA GLN A 43 24.36 6.21 11.20
C GLN A 43 24.40 5.43 9.89
N ARG A 44 25.51 4.73 9.63
CA ARG A 44 25.65 3.86 8.45
C ARG A 44 24.63 2.70 8.51
N ILE A 45 24.47 2.08 9.69
CA ILE A 45 23.46 1.05 9.94
C ILE A 45 22.04 1.61 9.73
N LEU A 46 21.76 2.80 10.26
CA LEU A 46 20.46 3.46 10.07
C LEU A 46 20.15 3.72 8.60
N VAL A 47 21.14 4.20 7.82
CA VAL A 47 20.97 4.43 6.38
C VAL A 47 20.67 3.12 5.65
N SER A 48 21.39 2.03 5.95
CA SER A 48 21.09 0.70 5.40
C SER A 48 19.67 0.25 5.73
N TYR A 49 19.22 0.48 6.96
CA TYR A 49 17.86 0.14 7.39
C TYR A 49 16.79 0.96 6.65
N ILE A 50 17.00 2.26 6.49
CA ILE A 50 16.07 3.13 5.74
C ILE A 50 15.98 2.67 4.28
N LEU A 51 17.11 2.37 3.63
CA LEU A 51 17.13 1.91 2.23
C LEU A 51 16.41 0.56 2.05
N TYR A 52 16.49 -0.32 3.05
CA TYR A 52 15.72 -1.56 3.08
C TYR A 52 14.23 -1.30 3.33
N ALA A 53 13.87 -0.55 4.37
CA ALA A 53 12.50 -0.31 4.81
C ALA A 53 11.64 0.37 3.73
N LEU A 54 12.24 1.21 2.88
CA LEU A 54 11.57 1.83 1.72
C LEU A 54 10.97 0.80 0.73
N TYR A 55 11.48 -0.43 0.73
CA TYR A 55 11.07 -1.50 -0.19
C TYR A 55 10.79 -2.83 0.51
N ALA A 56 10.69 -2.85 1.84
CA ALA A 56 10.42 -4.05 2.63
C ALA A 56 9.15 -4.86 2.24
N PRO A 57 8.04 -4.28 1.72
CA PRO A 57 6.91 -5.09 1.27
C PRO A 57 7.16 -5.85 -0.04
N HIS A 58 8.31 -5.68 -0.68
CA HIS A 58 8.66 -6.34 -1.93
C HIS A 58 9.92 -7.22 -1.77
N PRO A 59 10.05 -8.32 -2.56
CA PRO A 59 11.27 -9.11 -2.58
C PRO A 59 12.50 -8.24 -2.86
N ILE A 60 13.62 -8.50 -2.16
CA ILE A 60 14.88 -7.75 -2.30
C ILE A 60 15.41 -7.72 -3.75
N ALA A 61 14.99 -8.66 -4.59
CA ALA A 61 15.28 -8.69 -6.02
C ALA A 61 14.81 -7.44 -6.78
N ILE A 62 13.71 -6.81 -6.35
CA ILE A 62 13.09 -5.65 -7.00
C ILE A 62 13.59 -4.32 -6.37
N ASN A 63 14.36 -4.40 -5.28
CA ASN A 63 14.84 -3.20 -4.59
C ASN A 63 15.88 -2.45 -5.45
N PRO A 64 15.62 -1.18 -5.85
CA PRO A 64 16.54 -0.41 -6.70
C PRO A 64 17.87 -0.08 -6.00
N PHE A 65 17.94 -0.19 -4.67
CA PHE A 65 19.16 0.04 -3.88
C PHE A 65 19.98 -1.24 -3.66
N LYS A 66 19.53 -2.40 -4.14
CA LYS A 66 20.21 -3.68 -3.97
C LYS A 66 21.68 -3.63 -4.41
N THR A 67 21.95 -3.02 -5.57
CA THR A 67 23.31 -2.90 -6.12
C THR A 67 24.22 -2.05 -5.22
N VAL A 68 23.69 -0.96 -4.65
CA VAL A 68 24.45 -0.07 -3.75
C VAL A 68 24.74 -0.74 -2.42
N LEU A 69 23.76 -1.45 -1.86
CA LEU A 69 23.93 -2.25 -0.64
C LEU A 69 24.95 -3.38 -0.85
N HIS A 70 24.90 -4.06 -1.99
CA HIS A 70 25.85 -5.12 -2.34
C HIS A 70 27.26 -4.57 -2.53
N ALA A 71 27.44 -3.48 -3.28
CA ALA A 71 28.75 -2.86 -3.46
C ALA A 71 29.36 -2.42 -2.12
N SER A 72 28.54 -1.88 -1.22
CA SER A 72 28.95 -1.51 0.14
C SER A 72 29.35 -2.74 0.96
N PHE A 73 28.58 -3.83 0.88
CA PHE A 73 28.90 -5.08 1.56
C PHE A 73 30.26 -5.65 1.11
N VAL A 74 30.50 -5.73 -0.19
CA VAL A 74 31.77 -6.25 -0.74
C VAL A 74 32.97 -5.40 -0.28
N LYS A 75 32.81 -4.07 -0.31
CA LYS A 75 33.86 -3.14 0.11
C LYS A 75 34.19 -3.30 1.60
N GLU A 76 33.19 -3.24 2.47
CA GLU A 76 33.37 -3.29 3.93
C GLU A 76 33.84 -4.68 4.38
N ARG A 77 33.33 -5.76 3.77
CA ARG A 77 33.80 -7.12 4.05
C ARG A 77 35.28 -7.27 3.75
N ARG A 78 35.76 -6.74 2.62
CA ARG A 78 37.18 -6.83 2.24
C ARG A 78 38.07 -6.17 3.29
N VAL A 79 37.68 -4.98 3.76
CA VAL A 79 38.41 -4.26 4.83
C VAL A 79 38.40 -5.07 6.12
N ALA A 80 37.24 -5.60 6.52
CA ALA A 80 37.13 -6.39 7.74
C ALA A 80 37.97 -7.68 7.71
N VAL A 81 38.00 -8.37 6.57
CA VAL A 81 38.82 -9.58 6.39
C VAL A 81 40.32 -9.28 6.46
N GLN A 82 40.77 -8.15 5.91
CA GLN A 82 42.18 -7.75 6.01
C GLN A 82 42.61 -7.49 7.47
N VAL A 83 41.73 -6.88 8.28
CA VAL A 83 41.98 -6.65 9.71
C VAL A 83 42.00 -7.95 10.50
N ASP A 84 41.07 -8.88 10.22
CA ASP A 84 41.02 -10.20 10.86
C ASP A 84 42.28 -11.04 10.54
N GLN A 85 42.78 -10.98 9.30
CA GLN A 85 44.05 -11.62 8.91
C GLN A 85 45.27 -11.03 9.64
N ALA A 86 45.22 -9.77 10.06
CA ALA A 86 46.25 -9.12 10.88
C ALA A 86 46.09 -9.45 12.39
N GLY A 87 45.13 -10.30 12.77
CA GLY A 87 44.84 -10.67 14.15
C GLY A 87 43.98 -9.64 14.91
N GLY A 88 43.40 -8.66 14.22
CA GLY A 88 42.52 -7.64 14.80
C GLY A 88 41.03 -7.98 14.67
N VAL A 89 40.17 -7.13 15.24
CA VAL A 89 38.72 -7.14 15.02
C VAL A 89 38.33 -5.84 14.34
N SER A 90 37.59 -5.90 13.24
CA SER A 90 37.20 -4.68 12.52
C SER A 90 36.03 -3.98 13.20
N GLU A 91 36.11 -2.66 13.32
CA GLU A 91 35.01 -1.83 13.85
C GLU A 91 33.76 -1.85 12.95
N ASN A 92 33.88 -2.32 11.70
CA ASN A 92 32.77 -2.35 10.75
C ASN A 92 32.09 -3.73 10.63
N GLU A 93 32.45 -4.72 11.46
CA GLU A 93 31.86 -6.07 11.36
C GLU A 93 30.33 -6.06 11.52
N GLN A 94 29.81 -5.20 12.41
CA GLN A 94 28.38 -5.02 12.65
C GLN A 94 27.66 -4.52 11.39
N LEU A 95 28.26 -3.59 10.65
CA LEU A 95 27.70 -3.10 9.40
C LEU A 95 27.70 -4.19 8.32
N VAL A 96 28.77 -4.96 8.20
CA VAL A 96 28.87 -6.07 7.25
C VAL A 96 27.77 -7.10 7.51
N TRP A 97 27.54 -7.43 8.78
CA TRP A 97 26.48 -8.36 9.18
C TRP A 97 25.07 -7.83 8.85
N VAL A 98 24.80 -6.55 9.15
CA VAL A 98 23.51 -5.92 8.81
C VAL A 98 23.25 -5.94 7.30
N LEU A 99 24.25 -5.56 6.49
CA LEU A 99 24.14 -5.57 5.04
C LEU A 99 23.90 -6.98 4.50
N TRP A 100 24.57 -7.99 5.06
CA TRP A 100 24.37 -9.39 4.71
C TRP A 100 22.95 -9.87 5.00
N LYS A 101 22.42 -9.55 6.20
CA LYS A 101 21.04 -9.89 6.59
C LYS A 101 20.00 -9.26 5.65
N ILE A 102 20.17 -7.98 5.33
CA ILE A 102 19.30 -7.27 4.38
C ILE A 102 19.36 -7.93 2.99
N LEU A 103 20.56 -8.24 2.50
CA LEU A 103 20.75 -8.80 1.15
C LEU A 103 20.25 -10.25 1.03
N LYS A 104 20.23 -11.02 2.12
CA LYS A 104 19.63 -12.37 2.18
C LYS A 104 18.10 -12.36 2.28
N GLY A 105 17.48 -11.21 2.57
CA GLY A 105 16.04 -11.07 2.74
C GLY A 105 15.56 -11.13 4.19
N ASP A 106 16.46 -11.42 5.14
CA ASP A 106 16.19 -11.51 6.57
C ASP A 106 16.25 -10.13 7.27
N GLY A 107 15.90 -9.05 6.57
CA GLY A 107 15.94 -7.69 7.12
C GLY A 107 14.91 -7.45 8.24
N SER A 108 13.94 -8.36 8.42
CA SER A 108 13.01 -8.34 9.55
C SER A 108 13.69 -8.67 10.89
N ASP A 109 14.72 -9.53 10.87
CA ASP A 109 15.40 -10.02 12.08
C ASP A 109 16.16 -8.92 12.83
N ILE A 110 16.50 -7.84 12.13
CA ILE A 110 17.18 -6.67 12.68
C ILE A 110 16.20 -5.60 13.21
N GLY A 111 14.91 -5.70 12.86
CA GLY A 111 13.86 -4.77 13.28
C GLY A 111 13.71 -4.53 14.79
N PRO A 112 13.87 -5.53 15.69
CA PRO A 112 13.74 -5.29 17.12
C PRO A 112 14.94 -4.56 17.75
N PHE A 113 16.05 -4.37 17.03
CA PHE A 113 17.26 -3.76 17.56
C PHE A 113 17.48 -2.34 17.02
N SER A 114 17.81 -1.39 17.90
CA SER A 114 18.17 -0.04 17.45
C SER A 114 19.54 -0.04 16.75
N PRO A 115 19.78 0.86 15.77
CA PRO A 115 21.10 0.98 15.12
C PRO A 115 22.25 1.21 16.11
N ASN A 116 22.00 1.93 17.21
CA ASN A 116 22.97 2.13 18.28
C ASN A 116 23.26 0.84 19.06
N THR A 117 22.23 0.01 19.29
CA THR A 117 22.38 -1.29 19.95
C THR A 117 23.19 -2.23 19.06
N LEU A 118 22.87 -2.30 17.77
CA LEU A 118 23.59 -3.14 16.81
C LEU A 118 25.06 -2.72 16.66
N ALA A 119 25.34 -1.43 16.61
CA ALA A 119 26.71 -0.91 16.53
C ALA A 119 27.60 -1.27 17.73
N ARG A 120 27.00 -1.51 18.90
CA ARG A 120 27.73 -1.80 20.15
C ARG A 120 27.72 -3.27 20.54
N SER A 121 26.87 -4.08 19.91
CA SER A 121 26.78 -5.51 20.21
C SER A 121 27.98 -6.26 19.60
N PRO A 122 28.78 -6.99 20.39
CA PRO A 122 29.82 -7.84 19.84
C PRO A 122 29.17 -8.96 19.02
N LEU A 123 29.70 -9.22 17.83
CA LEU A 123 29.23 -10.32 16.99
C LEU A 123 29.85 -11.65 17.45
N PRO A 124 29.07 -12.73 17.53
CA PRO A 124 29.61 -14.07 17.69
C PRO A 124 30.64 -14.40 16.61
N PRO A 125 31.71 -15.17 16.90
CA PRO A 125 32.77 -15.49 15.94
C PRO A 125 32.28 -16.09 14.62
N LYS A 126 31.16 -16.83 14.65
CA LYS A 126 30.53 -17.45 13.47
C LYS A 126 29.89 -16.44 12.51
N LEU A 127 29.63 -15.22 12.96
CA LEU A 127 28.99 -14.14 12.20
C LEU A 127 30.00 -13.07 11.76
N ARG A 128 31.30 -13.34 11.91
CA ARG A 128 32.35 -12.43 11.43
C ARG A 128 32.35 -12.34 9.90
N ALA A 129 32.78 -11.17 9.41
CA ALA A 129 32.85 -10.85 7.98
C ALA A 129 33.58 -11.91 7.12
N ALA A 130 34.57 -12.61 7.68
CA ALA A 130 35.28 -13.69 7.00
C ALA A 130 34.35 -14.82 6.53
N TYR A 131 33.34 -15.17 7.34
CA TYR A 131 32.44 -16.29 7.10
C TYR A 131 31.15 -15.91 6.36
N LEU A 132 30.91 -14.62 6.12
CA LEU A 132 29.69 -14.14 5.46
C LEU A 132 29.88 -14.11 3.94
N SER A 133 29.34 -15.09 3.21
CA SER A 133 29.26 -15.06 1.75
C SER A 133 27.82 -14.79 1.28
N LEU A 134 27.70 -14.16 0.11
CA LEU A 134 26.44 -14.07 -0.64
C LEU A 134 26.58 -15.02 -1.83
N GLU A 135 25.58 -15.85 -2.06
CA GLU A 135 25.56 -16.74 -3.22
C GLU A 135 25.35 -15.92 -4.50
N GLU A 136 26.16 -16.24 -5.51
CA GLU A 136 26.45 -15.41 -6.67
C GLU A 136 25.37 -15.51 -7.76
N ASN A 137 24.09 -15.34 -7.42
CA ASN A 137 23.01 -15.23 -8.42
C ASN A 137 22.89 -13.82 -9.04
N PHE A 138 23.98 -13.03 -9.02
CA PHE A 138 23.97 -11.59 -9.29
C PHE A 138 24.70 -11.16 -10.58
N ALA A 139 25.48 -12.04 -11.21
CA ALA A 139 26.33 -11.67 -12.34
C ALA A 139 25.60 -11.59 -13.71
N ALA A 140 24.37 -12.11 -13.83
CA ALA A 140 23.70 -12.25 -15.13
C ALA A 140 22.96 -10.98 -15.64
N HIS A 141 22.89 -9.88 -14.86
CA HIS A 141 22.12 -8.68 -15.23
C HIS A 141 22.90 -7.35 -15.20
N ALA A 142 24.22 -7.40 -14.99
CA ALA A 142 25.03 -6.18 -14.82
C ALA A 142 26.11 -5.94 -15.89
N GLN A 143 26.08 -6.64 -17.03
CA GLN A 143 26.98 -6.34 -18.16
C GLN A 143 26.24 -6.31 -19.50
N ALA A 144 25.82 -5.12 -19.90
CA ALA A 144 25.72 -4.73 -21.30
C ALA A 144 25.88 -3.20 -21.42
N PRO A 145 27.08 -2.69 -21.72
CA PRO A 145 27.22 -1.41 -22.39
C PRO A 145 27.05 -1.60 -23.91
N PRO A 146 26.36 -0.69 -24.63
CA PRO A 146 26.44 -0.66 -26.08
C PRO A 146 27.73 0.07 -26.44
N ASN A 147 28.68 -0.64 -27.05
CA ASN A 147 29.63 0.02 -27.93
C ASN A 147 30.04 -0.94 -29.04
N ALA A 148 29.72 -0.51 -30.26
CA ALA A 148 30.28 -1.00 -31.48
C ALA A 148 31.81 -0.84 -31.45
N ASN A 149 32.57 -1.85 -31.86
CA ASN A 149 33.11 -1.86 -33.23
C ASN A 149 34.01 -3.07 -33.53
N THR A 150 33.76 -3.60 -34.73
CA THR A 150 34.73 -4.08 -35.74
C THR A 150 35.64 -5.26 -35.46
N GLY A 151 35.40 -6.30 -36.25
CA GLY A 151 36.40 -7.25 -36.75
C GLY A 151 35.94 -7.85 -38.07
N PHE A 152 35.89 -7.05 -39.14
CA PHE A 152 35.80 -7.56 -40.52
C PHE A 152 37.04 -7.13 -41.29
N VAL A 153 37.76 -8.11 -41.80
CA VAL A 153 38.93 -7.96 -42.67
C VAL A 153 38.47 -8.10 -44.12
N GLY A 154 38.81 -7.11 -44.94
CA GLY A 154 38.98 -7.22 -46.40
C GLY A 154 37.78 -6.85 -47.26
N ASN A 155 37.75 -5.64 -47.83
CA ASN A 155 38.29 -5.39 -49.18
C ASN A 155 38.07 -3.93 -49.66
N ILE A 156 39.18 -3.34 -50.11
CA ILE A 156 39.37 -2.56 -51.36
C ILE A 156 38.71 -1.17 -51.53
N ASP A 157 39.64 -0.21 -51.58
CA ASP A 157 39.81 0.97 -52.44
C ASP A 157 39.15 2.35 -52.21
N THR A 158 40.09 3.31 -52.26
CA THR A 158 40.08 4.64 -52.92
C THR A 158 39.88 5.93 -52.09
N SER A 159 41.03 6.63 -51.93
CA SER A 159 41.28 8.08 -52.09
C SER A 159 40.61 9.13 -51.18
N VAL A 160 41.35 9.63 -50.16
CA VAL A 160 42.14 10.91 -50.15
C VAL A 160 41.46 12.17 -50.78
N PRO A 161 41.61 13.43 -50.26
CA PRO A 161 41.71 13.94 -48.88
C PRO A 161 41.14 15.39 -48.63
N LEU A 162 41.30 15.86 -47.37
CA LEU A 162 41.80 17.18 -46.94
C LEU A 162 40.90 18.45 -46.81
N ALA A 163 41.29 19.23 -45.79
CA ALA A 163 41.02 20.64 -45.47
C ALA A 163 39.73 20.88 -44.66
N GLY A 164 39.68 21.67 -43.59
CA GLY A 164 40.55 22.69 -43.00
C GLY A 164 39.64 23.46 -42.01
N ALA A 165 40.00 23.58 -40.73
CA ALA A 165 40.56 24.80 -40.13
C ALA A 165 39.53 25.85 -39.66
N ARG A 166 39.71 26.28 -38.39
CA ARG A 166 39.43 27.62 -37.81
C ARG A 166 37.98 28.02 -37.55
N GLU A 167 37.63 28.91 -36.61
CA GLU A 167 38.25 29.58 -35.45
C GLU A 167 37.09 30.31 -34.72
N SER A 168 37.23 30.47 -33.40
CA SER A 168 36.93 31.69 -32.61
C SER A 168 35.50 32.22 -32.32
N ALA A 169 35.42 32.68 -31.06
CA ALA A 169 34.90 33.96 -30.55
C ALA A 169 33.50 34.01 -29.88
N GLU A 170 33.56 34.04 -28.54
CA GLU A 170 33.10 35.09 -27.60
C GLU A 170 31.86 35.97 -27.87
N GLY A 171 31.03 36.11 -26.83
CA GLY A 171 30.46 37.41 -26.42
C GLY A 171 28.97 37.45 -26.02
N SER A 172 28.68 37.92 -24.80
CA SER A 172 27.69 39.00 -24.48
C SER A 172 26.75 38.79 -23.28
N VAL A 173 27.20 39.35 -22.15
CA VAL A 173 26.57 40.20 -21.10
C VAL A 173 25.03 40.41 -21.02
N LEU A 174 24.51 40.14 -19.79
CA LEU A 174 23.44 40.75 -18.95
C LEU A 174 22.14 41.36 -19.53
N ALA A 175 20.99 40.90 -19.00
CA ALA A 175 19.80 41.74 -18.75
C ALA A 175 18.84 41.15 -17.68
N GLU A 176 18.48 42.02 -16.74
CA GLU A 176 17.17 42.18 -16.07
C GLU A 176 16.66 41.17 -15.01
N VAL A 177 17.04 41.52 -13.78
CA VAL A 177 16.33 41.29 -12.52
C VAL A 177 15.09 42.20 -12.47
N SER A 178 13.87 41.65 -12.54
CA SER A 178 12.62 42.22 -11.95
C SER A 178 11.39 41.32 -12.21
N THR A 179 11.34 40.12 -11.62
CA THR A 179 10.10 39.28 -11.64
C THR A 179 10.03 38.24 -10.50
N SER A 180 10.49 38.55 -9.28
CA SER A 180 10.62 37.55 -8.20
C SER A 180 9.53 37.56 -7.13
N LEU A 181 8.49 38.40 -7.23
CA LEU A 181 7.45 38.51 -6.20
C LEU A 181 6.15 37.75 -6.52
N ALA A 182 5.88 37.38 -7.78
CA ALA A 182 4.68 36.64 -8.16
C ALA A 182 4.83 35.10 -8.02
N SER A 183 6.07 34.59 -7.99
CA SER A 183 6.37 33.15 -7.95
C SER A 183 6.38 32.56 -6.53
N ASN A 184 6.52 33.38 -5.48
CA ASN A 184 6.57 32.90 -4.09
C ASN A 184 5.18 32.64 -3.47
N THR A 185 4.12 33.27 -3.97
CA THR A 185 2.76 33.05 -3.43
C THR A 185 2.21 31.68 -3.85
N ILE A 186 2.52 31.24 -5.07
CA ILE A 186 2.04 29.98 -5.67
C ILE A 186 2.64 28.74 -4.99
N THR A 187 3.84 28.84 -4.40
CA THR A 187 4.48 27.71 -3.70
C THR A 187 3.83 27.44 -2.35
N THR A 188 3.46 28.48 -1.59
CA THR A 188 2.88 28.32 -0.25
C THR A 188 1.49 27.68 -0.25
N GLU A 189 0.66 27.97 -1.25
CA GLU A 189 -0.68 27.38 -1.38
C GLU A 189 -0.60 25.89 -1.73
N ARG A 190 0.23 25.52 -2.71
CA ARG A 190 0.47 24.11 -3.06
C ARG A 190 1.07 23.31 -1.91
N ASP A 191 1.96 23.91 -1.13
CA ASP A 191 2.54 23.25 0.03
C ASP A 191 1.47 22.94 1.09
N ARG A 192 0.52 23.86 1.32
CA ARG A 192 -0.63 23.63 2.23
C ARG A 192 -1.58 22.56 1.70
N GLU A 193 -1.85 22.53 0.41
CA GLU A 193 -2.68 21.47 -0.20
C GLU A 193 -2.00 20.10 -0.10
N MET A 194 -0.70 20.04 -0.37
CA MET A 194 0.08 18.81 -0.25
C MET A 194 0.17 18.32 1.19
N GLU A 195 0.26 19.23 2.16
CA GLU A 195 0.20 18.91 3.59
C GLU A 195 -1.18 18.33 3.97
N LYS A 196 -2.27 18.98 3.55
CA LYS A 196 -3.64 18.48 3.75
C LYS A 196 -3.84 17.09 3.16
N LEU A 197 -3.37 16.85 1.94
CA LEU A 197 -3.44 15.55 1.28
C LEU A 197 -2.63 14.49 2.05
N SER A 198 -1.42 14.83 2.50
CA SER A 198 -0.58 13.90 3.27
C SER A 198 -1.19 13.55 4.64
N HIS A 199 -1.84 14.52 5.28
CA HIS A 199 -2.57 14.30 6.51
C HIS A 199 -3.80 13.42 6.27
N ALA A 200 -4.59 13.69 5.22
CA ALA A 200 -5.72 12.87 4.83
C ALA A 200 -5.32 11.42 4.49
N MET A 201 -4.18 11.23 3.81
CA MET A 201 -3.61 9.91 3.55
C MET A 201 -3.29 9.15 4.85
N THR A 202 -2.72 9.84 5.84
CA THR A 202 -2.40 9.27 7.14
C THR A 202 -3.68 8.88 7.90
N LEU A 203 -4.72 9.72 7.84
CA LEU A 203 -6.02 9.44 8.43
C LEU A 203 -6.71 8.24 7.76
N LEU A 204 -6.62 8.13 6.43
CA LEU A 204 -7.20 7.01 5.69
C LEU A 204 -6.56 5.67 6.10
N LEU A 205 -5.24 5.64 6.26
CA LEU A 205 -4.54 4.45 6.76
C LEU A 205 -4.88 4.16 8.22
N ALA A 206 -5.06 5.18 9.07
CA ALA A 206 -5.51 4.99 10.45
C ALA A 206 -6.95 4.46 10.53
N ALA A 207 -7.80 4.77 9.55
CA ALA A 207 -9.20 4.33 9.49
C ALA A 207 -9.36 2.81 9.38
N ARG A 208 -8.32 2.09 8.93
CA ARG A 208 -8.37 0.63 8.84
C ARG A 208 -8.30 -0.03 10.23
N ASP A 209 -7.55 0.57 11.15
CA ASP A 209 -7.20 -0.02 12.44
C ASP A 209 -8.07 0.53 13.59
N ARG A 210 -8.68 1.71 13.41
CA ARG A 210 -9.51 2.35 14.44
C ARG A 210 -10.65 3.18 13.86
N VAL A 211 -11.63 3.47 14.72
CA VAL A 211 -12.68 4.44 14.45
C VAL A 211 -12.08 5.85 14.41
N LEU A 212 -12.34 6.58 13.34
CA LEU A 212 -11.99 7.99 13.21
C LEU A 212 -13.03 8.87 13.90
N THR A 213 -12.55 9.95 14.50
CA THR A 213 -13.42 10.99 15.08
C THR A 213 -14.17 11.75 13.99
N ILE A 214 -15.29 12.39 14.35
CA ILE A 214 -16.09 13.20 13.40
C ILE A 214 -15.25 14.32 12.77
N ALA A 215 -14.32 14.90 13.52
CA ALA A 215 -13.41 15.93 13.00
C ALA A 215 -12.48 15.36 11.93
N GLU A 216 -11.86 14.19 12.19
CA GLU A 216 -11.01 13.50 11.22
C GLU A 216 -11.79 13.10 9.96
N GLN A 217 -13.02 12.57 10.12
CA GLN A 217 -13.88 12.23 8.98
C GLN A 217 -14.22 13.45 8.14
N ARG A 218 -14.51 14.61 8.76
CA ARG A 218 -14.77 15.87 8.05
C ARG A 218 -13.57 16.38 7.27
N THR A 219 -12.36 16.13 7.76
CA THR A 219 -11.13 16.46 7.03
C THR A 219 -10.85 15.50 5.88
N LEU A 220 -11.15 14.20 6.06
CA LEU A 220 -10.87 13.16 5.09
C LEU A 220 -11.84 13.15 3.90
N LEU A 221 -13.15 13.29 4.13
CA LEU A 221 -14.19 13.16 3.10
C LEU A 221 -13.95 14.02 1.84
N PRO A 222 -13.60 15.33 1.95
CA PRO A 222 -13.34 16.16 0.76
C PRO A 222 -12.06 15.77 0.01
N ALA A 223 -11.11 15.12 0.68
CA ALA A 223 -9.84 14.70 0.09
C ALA A 223 -9.91 13.31 -0.57
N LEU A 224 -10.95 12.51 -0.28
CA LEU A 224 -11.10 11.14 -0.80
C LEU A 224 -10.94 11.02 -2.31
N PRO A 225 -11.58 11.86 -3.17
CA PRO A 225 -11.43 11.71 -4.63
C PRO A 225 -9.98 11.78 -5.10
N GLN A 226 -9.12 12.54 -4.40
CA GLN A 226 -7.70 12.66 -4.73
C GLN A 226 -6.84 11.50 -4.20
N LEU A 227 -7.34 10.76 -3.20
CA LEU A 227 -6.66 9.62 -2.57
C LEU A 227 -6.97 8.27 -3.25
N VAL A 228 -7.98 8.25 -4.12
CA VAL A 228 -8.36 7.09 -4.92
C VAL A 228 -7.53 6.99 -6.21
N SER A 229 -7.01 8.12 -6.72
CA SER A 229 -6.18 8.16 -7.94
C SER A 229 -4.87 8.93 -7.68
N PRO A 230 -3.76 8.25 -7.31
CA PRO A 230 -3.54 6.80 -7.27
C PRO A 230 -4.11 6.13 -6.00
N PRO A 231 -4.50 4.85 -6.06
CA PRO A 231 -5.10 4.15 -4.93
C PRO A 231 -4.07 3.96 -3.81
N VAL A 232 -4.30 4.63 -2.69
CA VAL A 232 -3.50 4.43 -1.46
C VAL A 232 -3.93 3.16 -0.71
N VAL A 233 -5.22 2.83 -0.82
CA VAL A 233 -5.86 1.74 -0.08
C VAL A 233 -5.82 0.46 -0.90
N THR A 234 -5.44 -0.64 -0.24
CA THR A 234 -5.47 -1.98 -0.85
C THR A 234 -6.73 -2.73 -0.44
N SER A 235 -7.04 -3.83 -1.13
CA SER A 235 -8.16 -4.71 -0.76
C SER A 235 -8.08 -5.25 0.68
N VAL A 236 -6.88 -5.36 1.23
CA VAL A 236 -6.64 -5.84 2.61
C VAL A 236 -7.10 -4.81 3.65
N ASP A 237 -7.04 -3.52 3.32
CA ASP A 237 -7.40 -2.45 4.26
C ASP A 237 -8.93 -2.22 4.33
N LEU A 238 -9.68 -2.60 3.27
CA LEU A 238 -11.11 -2.33 3.14
C LEU A 238 -11.99 -2.94 4.24
N PRO A 239 -11.85 -4.22 4.65
CA PRO A 239 -12.69 -4.80 5.70
C PRO A 239 -12.61 -4.01 7.01
N GLY A 240 -11.41 -3.58 7.41
CA GLY A 240 -11.21 -2.76 8.61
C GLY A 240 -11.87 -1.39 8.49
N ILE A 241 -11.76 -0.73 7.33
CA ILE A 241 -12.42 0.55 7.07
C ILE A 241 -13.94 0.40 7.10
N ILE A 242 -14.50 -0.66 6.53
CA ILE A 242 -15.95 -0.91 6.49
C ILE A 242 -16.48 -1.16 7.91
N ALA A 243 -15.79 -1.98 8.70
CA ALA A 243 -16.19 -2.30 10.06
C ALA A 243 -16.08 -1.09 11.01
N ASN A 244 -14.98 -0.34 10.93
CA ASN A 244 -14.68 0.75 11.87
C ASN A 244 -15.29 2.09 11.45
N ASN A 245 -15.42 2.35 10.16
CA ASN A 245 -15.78 3.67 9.61
C ASN A 245 -16.77 3.55 8.43
N PRO A 246 -18.00 3.07 8.66
CA PRO A 246 -18.98 2.83 7.60
C PRO A 246 -19.34 4.07 6.78
N SER A 247 -19.23 5.27 7.37
CA SER A 247 -19.47 6.55 6.67
C SER A 247 -18.47 6.81 5.53
N LEU A 248 -17.26 6.22 5.61
CA LEU A 248 -16.20 6.38 4.63
C LEU A 248 -16.20 5.28 3.58
N ALA A 249 -16.74 4.10 3.90
CA ALA A 249 -16.69 2.93 3.05
C ALA A 249 -17.33 3.16 1.67
N TYR A 250 -18.55 3.71 1.64
CA TYR A 250 -19.28 3.97 0.40
C TYR A 250 -18.56 4.96 -0.53
N PRO A 251 -18.20 6.20 -0.12
CA PRO A 251 -17.52 7.12 -1.02
C PRO A 251 -16.14 6.63 -1.47
N LEU A 252 -15.44 5.86 -0.62
CA LEU A 252 -14.17 5.24 -0.98
C LEU A 252 -14.34 4.18 -2.06
N LEU A 253 -15.27 3.23 -1.87
CA LEU A 253 -15.53 2.17 -2.85
C LEU A 253 -16.10 2.70 -4.16
N ASN A 254 -17.00 3.67 -4.12
CA ASN A 254 -17.51 4.32 -5.33
C ASN A 254 -16.33 4.92 -6.13
N GLY A 255 -15.45 5.66 -5.45
CA GLY A 255 -14.24 6.18 -6.09
C GLY A 255 -13.36 5.06 -6.68
N LEU A 256 -13.08 4.00 -5.92
CA LEU A 256 -12.19 2.91 -6.35
C LEU A 256 -12.77 2.13 -7.53
N LEU A 257 -14.09 1.92 -7.57
CA LEU A 257 -14.78 1.23 -8.67
C LEU A 257 -14.91 2.11 -9.91
N SER A 258 -15.08 3.43 -9.75
CA SER A 258 -15.15 4.38 -10.88
C SER A 258 -13.79 4.85 -11.39
N ALA A 259 -12.68 4.50 -10.72
CA ALA A 259 -11.36 4.96 -11.11
C ALA A 259 -10.86 4.25 -12.38
N GLU A 260 -10.94 4.94 -13.51
CA GLU A 260 -10.28 4.54 -14.75
C GLU A 260 -8.77 4.82 -14.65
N SER A 261 -8.00 3.85 -14.12
CA SER A 261 -6.54 3.96 -14.07
C SER A 261 -5.87 2.69 -14.57
N ALA A 262 -5.03 2.83 -15.60
CA ALA A 262 -4.23 1.73 -16.15
C ALA A 262 -3.24 1.10 -15.15
N LEU A 263 -2.99 1.77 -14.01
CA LEU A 263 -2.09 1.31 -12.96
C LEU A 263 -2.83 0.78 -11.72
N SER A 264 -4.15 0.95 -11.64
CA SER A 264 -4.94 0.43 -10.52
C SER A 264 -5.25 -1.04 -10.75
N PRO A 265 -5.25 -1.88 -9.71
CA PRO A 265 -5.94 -3.17 -9.78
C PRO A 265 -7.38 -2.94 -10.25
N GLY A 266 -7.87 -3.82 -11.11
CA GLY A 266 -9.23 -3.76 -11.66
C GLY A 266 -10.31 -3.83 -10.56
N PRO A 267 -11.57 -3.51 -10.90
CA PRO A 267 -12.67 -3.49 -9.95
C PRO A 267 -12.86 -4.83 -9.22
N ASP A 268 -12.54 -5.93 -9.88
CA ASP A 268 -12.65 -7.31 -9.38
C ASP A 268 -12.02 -7.50 -7.99
N VAL A 269 -10.84 -6.91 -7.76
CA VAL A 269 -10.11 -7.06 -6.50
C VAL A 269 -10.88 -6.45 -5.33
N TYR A 270 -11.64 -5.39 -5.57
CA TYR A 270 -12.49 -4.75 -4.57
C TYR A 270 -13.84 -5.45 -4.44
N LEU A 271 -14.41 -5.96 -5.54
CA LEU A 271 -15.63 -6.77 -5.52
C LEU A 271 -15.43 -8.07 -4.73
N ASP A 272 -14.26 -8.70 -4.84
CA ASP A 272 -13.89 -9.88 -4.05
C ASP A 272 -13.93 -9.64 -2.54
N VAL A 273 -13.59 -8.43 -2.10
CA VAL A 273 -13.70 -8.05 -0.69
C VAL A 273 -15.17 -8.00 -0.27
N LEU A 274 -16.03 -7.39 -1.11
CA LEU A 274 -17.46 -7.27 -0.83
C LEU A 274 -18.14 -8.64 -0.68
N ARG A 275 -17.74 -9.62 -1.51
CA ARG A 275 -18.22 -11.01 -1.43
C ARG A 275 -17.94 -11.67 -0.08
N ARG A 276 -16.87 -11.26 0.61
CA ARG A 276 -16.35 -11.90 1.84
C ARG A 276 -16.67 -11.16 3.13
N LEU A 277 -17.49 -10.10 3.05
CA LEU A 277 -17.83 -9.31 4.22
C LEU A 277 -18.69 -10.11 5.21
N PRO A 278 -18.47 -9.95 6.53
CA PRO A 278 -19.29 -10.61 7.54
C PRO A 278 -20.71 -10.01 7.57
N PRO A 279 -21.73 -10.74 8.06
CA PRO A 279 -23.13 -10.29 8.14
C PRO A 279 -23.35 -9.27 9.28
N THR A 280 -22.69 -8.12 9.18
CA THR A 280 -22.80 -7.01 10.11
C THR A 280 -23.64 -5.89 9.51
N LEU A 281 -24.24 -5.05 10.35
CA LEU A 281 -25.03 -3.90 9.89
C LEU A 281 -24.25 -2.97 8.95
N PRO A 282 -22.97 -2.60 9.23
CA PRO A 282 -22.13 -1.86 8.28
C PRO A 282 -22.01 -2.50 6.90
N SER A 283 -21.84 -3.82 6.83
CA SER A 283 -21.75 -4.56 5.57
C SER A 283 -23.05 -4.46 4.77
N PHE A 284 -24.19 -4.70 5.42
CA PHE A 284 -25.50 -4.65 4.76
C PHE A 284 -25.86 -3.24 4.29
N ASP A 285 -25.55 -2.21 5.09
CA ASP A 285 -25.77 -0.81 4.71
C ASP A 285 -24.92 -0.43 3.49
N LEU A 286 -23.67 -0.86 3.45
CA LEU A 286 -22.76 -0.63 2.32
C LEU A 286 -23.27 -1.30 1.04
N ILE A 287 -23.54 -2.61 1.09
CA ILE A 287 -24.03 -3.36 -0.08
C ILE A 287 -25.38 -2.79 -0.54
N GLY A 288 -26.28 -2.48 0.40
CA GLY A 288 -27.58 -1.88 0.10
C GLY A 288 -27.49 -0.50 -0.57
N ARG A 289 -26.47 0.30 -0.26
CA ARG A 289 -26.20 1.58 -0.95
C ARG A 289 -25.61 1.35 -2.34
N LEU A 290 -24.64 0.44 -2.47
CA LEU A 290 -24.01 0.13 -3.76
C LEU A 290 -25.01 -0.45 -4.77
N LEU A 291 -25.95 -1.29 -4.32
CA LEU A 291 -27.02 -1.84 -5.16
C LEU A 291 -28.01 -0.80 -5.71
N ARG A 292 -27.96 0.44 -5.21
CA ARG A 292 -28.79 1.56 -5.67
C ARG A 292 -27.97 2.62 -6.42
N ASP A 293 -26.66 2.42 -6.54
CA ASP A 293 -25.75 3.38 -7.12
C ASP A 293 -25.76 3.29 -8.66
N THR A 294 -26.32 4.32 -9.30
CA THR A 294 -26.41 4.42 -10.76
C THR A 294 -25.17 5.04 -11.40
N THR A 295 -24.08 5.22 -10.65
CA THR A 295 -22.82 5.74 -11.20
C THR A 295 -22.32 4.80 -12.29
N ALA A 296 -22.04 5.35 -13.47
CA ALA A 296 -21.58 4.59 -14.62
C ALA A 296 -20.11 4.18 -14.43
N VAL A 297 -19.81 2.91 -14.73
CA VAL A 297 -18.48 2.31 -14.68
C VAL A 297 -18.23 1.57 -15.99
N THR A 298 -17.00 1.60 -16.47
CA THR A 298 -16.58 0.79 -17.62
C THR A 298 -16.35 -0.64 -17.19
N ASP A 299 -17.09 -1.57 -17.78
CA ASP A 299 -16.85 -2.99 -17.59
C ASP A 299 -15.52 -3.38 -18.25
N ALA A 300 -14.60 -3.95 -17.47
CA ALA A 300 -13.28 -4.36 -17.92
C ALA A 300 -13.34 -5.50 -18.95
N THR A 301 -14.39 -6.33 -18.91
CA THR A 301 -14.51 -7.52 -19.76
C THR A 301 -15.17 -7.21 -21.11
N THR A 302 -16.24 -6.43 -21.11
CA THR A 302 -16.99 -6.10 -22.34
C THR A 302 -16.58 -4.75 -22.95
N GLY A 303 -15.92 -3.88 -22.19
CA GLY A 303 -15.69 -2.48 -22.57
C GLY A 303 -16.98 -1.64 -22.62
N GLY A 304 -18.11 -2.21 -22.22
CA GLY A 304 -19.41 -1.53 -22.15
C GLY A 304 -19.52 -0.60 -20.94
N ARG A 305 -20.54 0.27 -20.97
CA ARG A 305 -20.92 1.04 -19.78
C ARG A 305 -21.93 0.23 -18.97
N THR A 306 -21.57 -0.08 -17.73
CA THR A 306 -22.45 -0.66 -16.72
C THR A 306 -22.65 0.34 -15.58
N THR A 307 -23.51 0.02 -14.60
CA THR A 307 -23.62 0.79 -13.36
C THR A 307 -23.00 0.01 -12.20
N ILE A 308 -22.58 0.71 -11.14
CA ILE A 308 -22.11 0.04 -9.90
C ILE A 308 -23.20 -0.88 -9.35
N ALA A 309 -24.47 -0.45 -9.37
CA ALA A 309 -25.60 -1.26 -8.95
C ALA A 309 -25.69 -2.59 -9.72
N ASP A 310 -25.55 -2.55 -11.05
CA ASP A 310 -25.64 -3.75 -11.89
C ASP A 310 -24.43 -4.66 -11.67
N LEU A 311 -23.23 -4.09 -11.56
CA LEU A 311 -22.00 -4.83 -11.25
C LEU A 311 -22.13 -5.56 -9.90
N VAL A 312 -22.56 -4.86 -8.85
CA VAL A 312 -22.73 -5.46 -7.51
C VAL A 312 -23.87 -6.48 -7.50
N ARG A 313 -24.96 -6.25 -8.24
CA ARG A 313 -26.07 -7.20 -8.34
C ARG A 313 -25.63 -8.52 -8.98
N VAL A 314 -24.92 -8.46 -10.11
CA VAL A 314 -24.51 -9.64 -10.88
C VAL A 314 -23.34 -10.37 -10.20
N ASP A 315 -22.32 -9.63 -9.75
CA ASP A 315 -21.05 -10.24 -9.35
C ASP A 315 -20.91 -10.45 -7.84
N VAL A 316 -21.65 -9.71 -7.01
CA VAL A 316 -21.42 -9.69 -5.55
C VAL A 316 -22.60 -10.24 -4.77
N LEU A 317 -23.84 -9.88 -5.11
CA LEU A 317 -25.00 -10.10 -4.24
C LEU A 317 -25.22 -11.58 -3.86
N GLY A 318 -25.29 -12.48 -4.84
CA GLY A 318 -25.49 -13.90 -4.59
C GLY A 318 -24.38 -14.51 -3.74
N TRP A 319 -23.12 -14.24 -4.09
CA TRP A 319 -21.95 -14.69 -3.34
C TRP A 319 -21.90 -14.13 -1.92
N PHE A 320 -22.25 -12.86 -1.74
CA PHE A 320 -22.30 -12.23 -0.43
C PHE A 320 -23.37 -12.85 0.48
N ILE A 321 -24.55 -13.16 -0.07
CA ILE A 321 -25.62 -13.85 0.68
C ILE A 321 -25.14 -15.25 1.08
N HIS A 322 -24.56 -16.00 0.15
CA HIS A 322 -24.01 -17.33 0.41
C HIS A 322 -22.94 -17.30 1.51
N GLU A 323 -21.99 -16.36 1.44
CA GLU A 323 -20.93 -16.23 2.45
C GLU A 323 -21.51 -15.80 3.81
N CYS A 324 -22.56 -14.96 3.84
CA CYS A 324 -23.28 -14.63 5.07
C CYS A 324 -23.91 -15.88 5.71
N VAL A 325 -24.57 -16.74 4.92
CA VAL A 325 -25.16 -17.99 5.41
C VAL A 325 -24.06 -18.93 5.94
N SER A 326 -22.97 -19.11 5.18
CA SER A 326 -21.80 -19.91 5.58
C SER A 326 -21.13 -19.39 6.85
N TRP A 327 -21.04 -18.07 7.01
CA TRP A 327 -20.54 -17.44 8.23
C TRP A 327 -21.46 -17.72 9.43
N LEU A 328 -22.77 -17.60 9.26
CA LEU A 328 -23.74 -17.86 10.33
C LEU A 328 -23.77 -19.33 10.73
N ASP A 329 -23.61 -20.26 9.78
CA ASP A 329 -23.48 -21.69 10.07
C ASP A 329 -22.23 -22.02 10.90
N ARG A 330 -21.13 -21.31 10.66
CA ARG A 330 -19.92 -21.40 11.51
C ARG A 330 -20.18 -20.78 12.88
N ALA A 331 -20.81 -19.62 12.93
CA ALA A 331 -21.13 -18.94 14.19
C ALA A 331 -22.05 -19.76 15.10
N GLU A 332 -23.07 -20.43 14.54
CA GLU A 332 -23.97 -21.32 15.29
C GLU A 332 -23.22 -22.54 15.84
N ARG A 333 -22.30 -23.11 15.07
CA ARG A 333 -21.46 -24.24 15.51
C ARG A 333 -20.55 -23.83 16.66
N ASP A 334 -19.87 -22.69 16.54
CA ASP A 334 -19.00 -22.17 17.59
C ASP A 334 -19.76 -21.87 18.90
N GLU A 335 -20.99 -21.35 18.80
CA GLU A 335 -21.87 -21.10 19.96
C GLU A 335 -22.32 -22.42 20.60
N ARG A 336 -22.71 -23.42 19.80
CA ARG A 336 -23.11 -24.75 20.28
C ARG A 336 -21.98 -25.51 20.96
N GLU A 337 -20.75 -25.33 20.48
CA GLU A 337 -19.55 -25.90 21.08
C GLU A 337 -19.08 -25.14 22.33
N GLY A 338 -19.69 -23.98 22.63
CA GLY A 338 -19.32 -23.16 23.78
C GLY A 338 -18.00 -22.42 23.59
N ASN A 339 -17.46 -22.35 22.36
CA ASN A 339 -16.23 -21.61 22.05
C ASN A 339 -16.44 -20.10 22.25
N ILE A 340 -17.68 -19.63 22.05
CA ILE A 340 -18.05 -18.21 22.07
C ILE A 340 -19.42 -18.07 22.74
N SER A 341 -19.56 -17.08 23.63
CA SER A 341 -20.79 -16.82 24.41
C SER A 341 -21.53 -15.55 23.98
N ASP A 342 -21.38 -15.12 22.73
CA ASP A 342 -21.92 -13.85 22.20
C ASP A 342 -23.10 -14.10 21.24
N ASP A 343 -24.06 -13.18 21.22
CA ASP A 343 -25.29 -13.20 20.41
C ASP A 343 -25.05 -12.90 18.91
N ARG A 344 -23.81 -13.05 18.44
CA ARG A 344 -23.41 -12.70 17.07
C ARG A 344 -24.19 -13.49 16.01
N PHE A 345 -24.55 -14.74 16.32
CA PHE A 345 -25.36 -15.56 15.44
C PHE A 345 -26.79 -15.03 15.35
N ALA A 346 -27.48 -14.86 16.49
CA ALA A 346 -28.84 -14.33 16.54
C ALA A 346 -28.96 -12.95 15.86
N LYS A 347 -28.05 -12.02 16.18
CA LYS A 347 -28.00 -10.69 15.55
C LYS A 347 -27.74 -10.78 14.06
N GLY A 348 -26.86 -11.67 13.63
CA GLY A 348 -26.54 -11.89 12.22
C GLY A 348 -27.74 -12.43 11.43
N VAL A 349 -28.49 -13.39 11.98
CA VAL A 349 -29.74 -13.90 11.39
C VAL A 349 -30.76 -12.78 11.22
N GLN A 350 -30.98 -11.97 12.28
CA GLN A 350 -31.90 -10.84 12.23
C GLN A 350 -31.50 -9.83 11.14
N ASN A 351 -30.23 -9.43 11.11
CA ASN A 351 -29.72 -8.47 10.14
C ASN A 351 -29.82 -8.99 8.70
N LEU A 352 -29.46 -10.25 8.45
CA LEU A 352 -29.55 -10.87 7.13
C LEU A 352 -31.00 -10.94 6.65
N CYS A 353 -31.93 -11.36 7.52
CA CYS A 353 -33.35 -11.44 7.17
C CYS A 353 -33.94 -10.06 6.87
N ARG A 354 -33.60 -9.03 7.66
CA ARG A 354 -34.03 -7.64 7.41
C ARG A 354 -33.45 -7.08 6.12
N PHE A 355 -32.18 -7.35 5.85
CA PHE A 355 -31.51 -6.94 4.61
C PHE A 355 -32.19 -7.58 3.40
N TYR A 356 -32.39 -8.90 3.41
CA TYR A 356 -33.01 -9.59 2.28
C TYR A 356 -34.48 -9.19 2.07
N ALA A 357 -35.25 -8.98 3.15
CA ALA A 357 -36.59 -8.41 3.05
C ALA A 357 -36.59 -7.00 2.43
N ALA A 358 -35.54 -6.19 2.68
CA ALA A 358 -35.38 -4.90 2.02
C ALA A 358 -35.08 -5.05 0.53
N LEU A 359 -34.30 -6.05 0.11
CA LEU A 359 -34.04 -6.33 -1.31
C LEU A 359 -35.31 -6.68 -2.08
N ILE A 360 -36.19 -7.51 -1.48
CA ILE A 360 -37.51 -7.84 -2.05
C ILE A 360 -38.34 -6.57 -2.21
N LYS A 361 -38.43 -5.73 -1.17
CA LYS A 361 -39.19 -4.47 -1.20
C LYS A 361 -38.70 -3.48 -2.25
N LEU A 362 -37.42 -3.52 -2.59
CA LEU A 362 -36.81 -2.68 -3.62
C LEU A 362 -36.94 -3.25 -5.03
N GLY A 363 -37.53 -4.45 -5.18
CA GLY A 363 -37.61 -5.16 -6.45
C GLY A 363 -36.24 -5.60 -6.98
N ILE A 364 -35.23 -5.73 -6.11
CA ILE A 364 -33.89 -6.20 -6.49
C ILE A 364 -33.87 -7.73 -6.58
N VAL A 365 -34.63 -8.39 -5.71
CA VAL A 365 -34.77 -9.84 -5.64
C VAL A 365 -36.23 -10.19 -5.85
N ASP A 366 -36.50 -11.14 -6.74
CA ASP A 366 -37.84 -11.68 -6.96
C ASP A 366 -38.09 -12.88 -6.01
N PRO A 367 -39.05 -12.78 -5.08
CA PRO A 367 -39.38 -13.88 -4.18
C PRO A 367 -40.00 -15.11 -4.89
N ALA A 368 -40.49 -14.96 -6.12
CA ALA A 368 -41.01 -16.06 -6.93
C ALA A 368 -39.91 -16.78 -7.74
N SER A 369 -38.73 -16.17 -7.87
CA SER A 369 -37.58 -16.75 -8.56
C SER A 369 -36.87 -17.74 -7.64
N ASP A 370 -36.99 -19.03 -7.93
CA ASP A 370 -36.28 -20.10 -7.20
C ASP A 370 -34.76 -19.91 -7.24
N ALA A 371 -34.22 -19.42 -8.35
CA ALA A 371 -32.78 -19.18 -8.51
C ALA A 371 -32.26 -18.16 -7.50
N ASP A 372 -33.05 -17.13 -7.18
CA ASP A 372 -32.66 -16.05 -6.26
C ASP A 372 -33.05 -16.33 -4.81
N SER A 373 -34.09 -17.14 -4.60
CA SER A 373 -34.78 -17.27 -3.31
C SER A 373 -34.61 -18.63 -2.61
N ALA A 374 -34.17 -19.69 -3.30
CA ALA A 374 -34.11 -21.03 -2.72
C ALA A 374 -33.18 -21.13 -1.50
N GLU A 375 -31.97 -20.54 -1.57
CA GLU A 375 -31.01 -20.56 -0.46
C GLU A 375 -31.58 -19.84 0.77
N MET A 376 -32.19 -18.67 0.57
CA MET A 376 -32.78 -17.90 1.67
C MET A 376 -34.06 -18.51 2.21
N ALA A 377 -34.88 -19.17 1.39
CA ALA A 377 -36.05 -19.91 1.85
C ALA A 377 -35.64 -21.08 2.77
N HIS A 378 -34.61 -21.84 2.38
CA HIS A 378 -34.07 -22.91 3.22
C HIS A 378 -33.45 -22.36 4.51
N PHE A 379 -32.64 -21.30 4.42
CA PHE A 379 -32.02 -20.66 5.56
C PHE A 379 -33.05 -20.14 6.58
N THR A 380 -34.08 -19.44 6.11
CA THR A 380 -35.13 -18.87 6.96
C THR A 380 -36.00 -19.95 7.60
N LEU A 381 -36.31 -21.03 6.89
CA LEU A 381 -37.03 -22.19 7.44
C LEU A 381 -36.22 -22.86 8.57
N ARG A 382 -34.92 -23.12 8.36
CA ARG A 382 -34.03 -23.69 9.39
C ARG A 382 -33.95 -22.80 10.63
N ASN A 383 -34.07 -21.49 10.45
CA ASN A 383 -33.95 -20.48 11.50
C ASN A 383 -35.31 -19.90 11.95
N ALA A 384 -36.43 -20.58 11.68
CA ALA A 384 -37.78 -20.06 11.95
C ALA A 384 -38.09 -19.77 13.44
N ARG A 385 -37.21 -20.18 14.37
CA ARG A 385 -37.27 -19.77 15.78
C ARG A 385 -37.06 -18.26 15.98
N PHE A 386 -36.43 -17.58 15.02
CA PHE A 386 -36.27 -16.12 15.02
C PHE A 386 -37.44 -15.46 14.28
N GLU A 387 -37.98 -14.38 14.86
CA GLU A 387 -39.17 -13.70 14.35
C GLU A 387 -38.96 -13.19 12.91
N GLU A 388 -37.83 -12.55 12.63
CA GLU A 388 -37.49 -12.03 11.30
C GLU A 388 -37.34 -13.13 10.26
N ALA A 389 -36.79 -14.28 10.64
CA ALA A 389 -36.65 -15.42 9.75
C ALA A 389 -38.01 -16.03 9.41
N ASN A 390 -38.88 -16.21 10.41
CA ASN A 390 -40.25 -16.69 10.19
C ASN A 390 -41.06 -15.72 9.33
N ALA A 391 -40.95 -14.41 9.58
CA ALA A 391 -41.61 -13.38 8.78
C ALA A 391 -41.13 -13.41 7.32
N LEU A 392 -39.82 -13.50 7.08
CA LEU A 392 -39.26 -13.58 5.74
C LEU A 392 -39.67 -14.89 5.04
N TYR A 393 -39.63 -16.01 5.73
CA TYR A 393 -40.05 -17.31 5.16
C TYR A 393 -41.49 -17.27 4.65
N ARG A 394 -42.42 -16.64 5.38
CA ARG A 394 -43.81 -16.49 4.92
C ARG A 394 -43.92 -15.66 3.64
N VAL A 395 -43.11 -14.62 3.50
CA VAL A 395 -43.07 -13.81 2.27
C VAL A 395 -42.57 -14.65 1.09
N LEU A 396 -41.49 -15.41 1.30
CA LEU A 396 -40.91 -16.28 0.28
C LEU A 396 -41.86 -17.42 -0.12
N ALA A 397 -42.47 -18.09 0.86
CA ALA A 397 -43.44 -19.16 0.63
C ALA A 397 -44.71 -18.66 -0.07
N SER A 398 -45.14 -17.43 0.20
CA SER A 398 -46.28 -16.81 -0.50
C SER A 398 -45.94 -16.43 -1.94
N GLY A 399 -44.70 -16.01 -2.21
CA GLY A 399 -44.20 -15.71 -3.55
C GLY A 399 -44.06 -16.96 -4.43
N ALA A 400 -43.57 -18.07 -3.84
CA ALA A 400 -43.43 -19.36 -4.52
C ALA A 400 -44.77 -20.09 -4.75
N GLY A 401 -45.82 -19.75 -3.99
CA GLY A 401 -47.16 -20.35 -4.09
C GLY A 401 -48.12 -19.66 -5.07
N GLY A 402 -47.68 -18.58 -5.73
CA GLY A 402 -48.47 -17.88 -6.75
C GLY A 402 -48.31 -18.50 -8.13
N PHE A 403 -49.00 -19.62 -8.36
CA PHE A 403 -49.28 -20.13 -9.71
C PHE A 403 -50.55 -19.49 -10.29
#